data_AF-A0A3D1S894-F1
#
_entry.id   AF-A0A3D1S894-F1
#
_cell.length_a   1.000
_cell.length_b   1.000
_cell.length_c   1.000
_cell.angle_alpha   90.00
_cell.angle_beta   90.00
_cell.angle_gamma   90.00
#
_symmetry.space_group_name_H-M   'P 1'
#
loop_
_entity.id
_entity.type
_entity.pdbx_description
1 polymer ?
#
loop_
_entity_poly.entity_id
_entity_poly.type
_entity_poly.pdbx_seq_one_letter_code
_entity_poly.pdbx_strand_id
1 'polypeptide(L)'
;MTKGTVKGIISNLVIVEVDGPVAQNEIAYINLDGTHLMSEVIKVIGKNVYVQVFESTRGLKVGAGVEFRGHMLEVVLGPGLLERNLDGLENDLDKMEGVFLKRGQYTFPLDEEKKWAFKPIAQVGDNVSGGSWLGEVDENFQPHKIMVPFVMTSEYKVKSIAPEGEY
;
A
#
# COMPACT_ATOMS: atom_id res chain seq x y z
N MET A 1 4.75 12.16 12.43
CA MET A 1 3.52 11.77 11.72
C MET A 1 2.48 12.82 12.03
N THR A 2 1.92 13.46 11.01
CA THR A 2 0.88 14.49 11.20
C THR A 2 -0.38 13.85 11.77
N LYS A 3 -1.00 14.51 12.73
CA LYS A 3 -2.27 14.06 13.32
C LYS A 3 -3.37 15.05 12.98
N GLY A 4 -4.59 14.55 13.04
CA GLY A 4 -5.79 15.35 12.82
C GLY A 4 -6.94 14.96 13.70
N THR A 5 -7.97 15.79 13.68
CA THR A 5 -9.23 15.56 14.37
C THR A 5 -10.39 15.84 13.43
N VAL A 6 -11.35 14.93 13.34
CA VAL A 6 -12.56 15.09 12.54
C VAL A 6 -13.37 16.28 13.04
N LYS A 7 -13.68 17.23 12.15
CA LYS A 7 -14.51 18.42 12.40
C LYS A 7 -15.86 18.39 11.70
N GLY A 8 -15.99 17.65 10.60
CA GLY A 8 -17.22 17.55 9.83
C GLY A 8 -17.29 16.26 9.04
N ILE A 9 -18.50 15.76 8.79
CA ILE A 9 -18.76 14.50 8.09
C ILE A 9 -19.90 14.75 7.11
N ILE A 10 -19.66 14.53 5.83
CA ILE A 10 -20.63 14.66 4.74
C ILE A 10 -20.59 13.35 3.95
N SER A 11 -21.46 12.40 4.31
CA SER A 11 -21.41 11.04 3.76
C SER A 11 -20.02 10.41 3.99
N ASN A 12 -19.32 10.00 2.93
CA ASN A 12 -17.96 9.45 2.98
C ASN A 12 -16.85 10.51 2.83
N LEU A 13 -17.20 11.79 2.69
CA LEU A 13 -16.27 12.91 2.72
C LEU A 13 -16.14 13.45 4.15
N VAL A 14 -14.93 13.49 4.69
CA VAL A 14 -14.66 13.90 6.08
C VAL A 14 -13.73 15.10 6.09
N ILE A 15 -14.06 16.10 6.91
CA ILE A 15 -13.26 17.30 7.14
C ILE A 15 -12.46 17.10 8.41
N VAL A 16 -11.14 17.25 8.30
CA VAL A 16 -10.16 16.99 9.35
C VAL A 16 -9.34 18.26 9.58
N GLU A 17 -9.26 18.73 10.81
CA GLU A 17 -8.29 19.77 11.18
C GLU A 17 -6.98 19.10 11.56
N VAL A 18 -5.86 19.54 10.99
CA VAL A 18 -4.54 18.91 11.16
C VAL A 18 -3.56 19.78 11.94
N ASP A 19 -2.60 19.13 12.60
CA ASP A 19 -1.56 19.79 13.40
C ASP A 19 -0.22 20.00 12.66
N GLY A 20 -0.13 19.55 11.41
CA GLY A 20 1.11 19.51 10.64
C GLY A 20 0.88 19.49 9.12
N PRO A 21 1.96 19.36 8.34
CA PRO A 21 1.88 19.29 6.88
C PRO A 21 1.19 18.01 6.42
N VAL A 22 0.44 18.11 5.33
CA VAL A 22 -0.25 17.00 4.64
C VAL A 22 -0.12 17.21 3.14
N ALA A 23 0.10 16.14 2.40
CA ALA A 23 0.14 16.13 0.95
C ALA A 23 -1.22 15.76 0.33
N GLN A 24 -1.47 16.24 -0.88
CA GLN A 24 -2.59 15.77 -1.69
C GLN A 24 -2.35 14.30 -2.08
N ASN A 25 -3.42 13.50 -2.16
CA ASN A 25 -3.40 12.06 -2.41
C ASN A 25 -2.75 11.22 -1.29
N GLU A 26 -2.38 11.83 -0.17
CA GLU A 26 -1.83 11.12 0.98
C GLU A 26 -2.89 10.23 1.64
N ILE A 27 -2.47 9.04 2.09
CA ILE A 27 -3.31 8.14 2.86
C ILE A 27 -3.42 8.61 4.31
N ALA A 28 -4.65 8.59 4.82
CA ALA A 28 -4.97 8.84 6.21
C ALA A 28 -5.87 7.73 6.77
N TYR A 29 -5.72 7.44 8.05
CA TYR A 29 -6.59 6.51 8.78
C TYR A 29 -7.39 7.26 9.84
N ILE A 30 -8.71 7.13 9.79
CA ILE A 30 -9.62 7.68 10.79
C ILE A 30 -9.92 6.60 11.83
N ASN A 31 -9.70 6.89 13.11
CA ASN A 31 -10.03 5.96 14.19
C ASN A 31 -11.53 6.05 14.53
N LEU A 32 -12.24 4.94 14.34
CA LEU A 32 -13.61 4.72 14.76
C LEU A 32 -13.65 3.62 15.82
N ASP A 33 -13.62 4.01 17.10
CA ASP A 33 -13.70 3.09 18.25
C ASP A 33 -12.72 1.90 18.16
N GLY A 34 -11.49 2.16 17.71
CA GLY A 34 -10.43 1.15 17.51
C GLY A 34 -10.37 0.56 16.11
N THR A 35 -11.34 0.85 15.25
CA THR A 35 -11.31 0.48 13.82
C THR A 35 -10.67 1.59 13.02
N HIS A 36 -9.61 1.30 12.26
CA HIS A 36 -8.95 2.27 11.41
C HIS A 36 -9.57 2.26 10.02
N LEU A 37 -10.19 3.37 9.60
CA LEU A 37 -10.81 3.51 8.27
C LEU A 37 -9.85 4.25 7.34
N MET A 38 -9.43 3.58 6.26
CA MET A 38 -8.56 4.14 5.24
C MET A 38 -9.29 5.23 4.45
N SER A 39 -8.56 6.31 4.16
CA SER A 39 -9.03 7.45 3.41
C SER A 39 -7.90 8.11 2.64
N GLU A 40 -8.25 8.88 1.62
CA GLU A 40 -7.30 9.63 0.79
C GLU A 40 -7.56 11.14 0.90
N VAL A 41 -6.50 11.94 0.98
CA VAL A 41 -6.59 13.40 0.93
C VAL A 41 -6.97 13.88 -0.47
N ILE A 42 -8.12 14.52 -0.60
CA ILE A 42 -8.60 15.07 -1.88
C ILE A 42 -8.48 16.60 -1.97
N LYS A 43 -8.37 17.30 -0.84
CA LYS A 43 -8.27 18.77 -0.80
C LYS A 43 -7.65 19.28 0.50
N VAL A 44 -6.80 20.30 0.41
CA VAL A 44 -6.21 21.00 1.57
C VAL A 44 -6.57 22.49 1.50
N ILE A 45 -7.15 23.03 2.58
CA ILE A 45 -7.50 24.45 2.73
C ILE A 45 -7.03 24.94 4.10
N GLY A 46 -5.87 25.61 4.15
CA GLY A 46 -5.26 26.04 5.42
C GLY A 46 -5.02 24.83 6.32
N LYS A 47 -5.66 24.79 7.49
CA LYS A 47 -5.58 23.67 8.44
C LYS A 47 -6.65 22.59 8.24
N ASN A 48 -7.62 22.83 7.35
CA ASN A 48 -8.70 21.90 7.07
C ASN A 48 -8.35 21.04 5.86
N VAL A 49 -8.31 19.74 6.07
CA VAL A 49 -8.06 18.71 5.07
C VAL A 49 -9.34 17.94 4.83
N TYR A 50 -9.68 17.73 3.56
CA TYR A 50 -10.82 16.92 3.15
C TYR A 50 -10.28 15.55 2.74
N VAL A 51 -10.74 14.52 3.44
CA VAL A 51 -10.38 13.13 3.15
C VAL A 51 -11.60 12.36 2.67
N GLN A 52 -11.39 11.54 1.66
CA GLN A 52 -12.39 10.64 1.09
C GLN A 52 -12.19 9.26 1.70
N VAL A 53 -13.17 8.79 2.50
CA VAL A 53 -13.11 7.48 3.14
C VAL A 53 -13.54 6.41 2.15
N PHE A 54 -12.77 5.31 2.03
CA PHE A 54 -13.07 4.21 1.11
C PHE A 54 -14.16 3.26 1.61
N GLU A 55 -14.42 3.29 2.92
CA GLU A 55 -15.35 2.42 3.61
C GLU A 55 -16.52 3.21 4.23
N SER A 56 -17.49 2.51 4.82
CA SER A 56 -18.64 3.15 5.46
C SER A 56 -18.24 4.00 6.66
N THR A 57 -18.57 5.30 6.60
CA THR A 57 -18.42 6.27 7.71
C THR A 57 -19.54 6.18 8.75
N ARG A 58 -20.44 5.19 8.65
CA ARG A 58 -21.56 5.05 9.59
C ARG A 58 -21.05 4.91 11.03
N GLY A 59 -21.53 5.78 11.90
CA GLY A 59 -21.15 5.81 13.32
C GLY A 59 -19.92 6.66 13.62
N LEU A 60 -19.24 7.21 12.60
CA LEU A 60 -18.17 8.19 12.80
C LEU A 60 -18.74 9.46 13.44
N LYS A 61 -17.98 10.06 14.35
CA LYS A 61 -18.36 11.26 15.10
C LYS A 61 -17.28 12.33 14.98
N VAL A 62 -17.70 13.59 15.11
CA VAL A 62 -16.79 14.72 15.31
C VAL A 62 -15.93 14.48 16.54
N GLY A 63 -14.65 14.81 16.46
CA GLY A 63 -13.66 14.53 17.50
C GLY A 63 -12.87 13.24 17.31
N ALA A 64 -13.24 12.38 16.34
CA ALA A 64 -12.45 11.19 16.01
C ALA A 64 -11.02 11.57 15.57
N GLY A 65 -10.04 10.79 16.03
CA GLY A 65 -8.63 11.01 15.69
C GLY A 65 -8.29 10.52 14.28
N VAL A 66 -7.34 11.20 13.63
CA VAL A 66 -6.88 10.88 12.27
C VAL A 66 -5.36 10.85 12.25
N GLU A 67 -4.80 9.86 11.56
CA GLU A 67 -3.35 9.71 11.35
C GLU A 67 -3.01 9.75 9.86
N PHE A 68 -2.08 10.62 9.48
CA PHE A 68 -1.63 10.83 8.10
C PHE A 68 -0.29 10.11 7.87
N ARG A 69 -0.19 9.28 6.81
CA ARG A 69 0.91 8.32 6.66
C ARG A 69 2.15 8.85 5.96
N GLY A 70 2.07 9.98 5.28
CA GLY A 70 3.18 10.58 4.53
C GLY A 70 3.46 9.94 3.17
N HIS A 71 2.63 8.98 2.75
CA HIS A 71 2.72 8.32 1.45
C HIS A 71 1.34 8.23 0.79
N MET A 72 1.33 8.00 -0.52
CA MET A 72 0.11 7.88 -1.33
C MET A 72 -0.45 6.46 -1.24
N LEU A 73 -1.58 6.21 -1.91
CA LEU A 73 -2.06 4.84 -2.12
C LEU A 73 -1.02 4.10 -2.97
N GLU A 74 -0.60 2.93 -2.49
CA GLU A 74 0.43 2.11 -3.09
C GLU A 74 -0.09 0.70 -3.29
N VAL A 75 0.53 -0.02 -4.22
CA VAL A 75 0.28 -1.45 -4.45
C VAL A 75 1.57 -2.22 -4.26
N VAL A 76 1.45 -3.47 -3.82
CA VAL A 76 2.55 -4.39 -3.59
C VAL A 76 2.78 -5.19 -4.87
N LEU A 77 3.93 -4.98 -5.51
CA LEU A 77 4.29 -5.73 -6.72
C LEU A 77 5.30 -6.83 -6.38
N GLY A 78 4.96 -8.06 -6.75
CA GLY A 78 5.85 -9.20 -6.57
C GLY A 78 5.24 -10.52 -7.05
N PRO A 79 6.01 -11.61 -7.00
CA PRO A 79 5.51 -12.94 -7.31
C PRO A 79 4.53 -13.41 -6.23
N GLY A 80 3.46 -14.06 -6.65
CA GLY A 80 2.39 -14.57 -5.80
C GLY A 80 1.03 -13.98 -6.12
N LEU A 81 0.96 -12.84 -6.83
CA LEU A 81 -0.29 -12.16 -7.14
C LEU A 81 -1.17 -12.92 -8.15
N LEU A 82 -0.60 -13.71 -9.07
CA LEU A 82 -1.36 -14.30 -10.18
C LEU A 82 -2.37 -15.38 -9.74
N GLU A 83 -2.25 -15.86 -8.51
CA GLU A 83 -3.11 -16.89 -7.92
C GLU A 83 -4.00 -16.38 -6.78
N ARG A 84 -4.09 -15.06 -6.57
CA ARG A 84 -4.82 -14.46 -5.44
C ARG A 84 -6.13 -13.82 -5.87
N ASN A 85 -7.10 -13.85 -4.96
CA ASN A 85 -8.35 -13.09 -5.07
C ASN A 85 -8.20 -11.78 -4.30
N LEU A 86 -7.98 -10.68 -5.02
CA LEU A 86 -7.75 -9.37 -4.41
C LEU A 86 -8.98 -8.46 -4.60
N ASP A 87 -9.25 -7.58 -3.64
CA ASP A 87 -10.23 -6.50 -3.79
C ASP A 87 -9.63 -5.26 -4.49
N GLY A 88 -10.41 -4.18 -4.60
CA GLY A 88 -9.99 -2.94 -5.26
C GLY A 88 -8.90 -2.14 -4.52
N LEU A 89 -8.54 -2.54 -3.29
CA LEU A 89 -7.46 -1.97 -2.48
C LEU A 89 -6.31 -2.98 -2.30
N GLU A 90 -6.31 -4.06 -3.09
CA GLU A 90 -5.30 -5.12 -3.03
C GLU A 90 -5.32 -5.95 -1.73
N ASN A 91 -6.45 -5.99 -1.02
CA ASN A 91 -6.57 -6.93 0.10
C ASN A 91 -6.83 -8.35 -0.42
N ASP A 92 -6.06 -9.32 0.07
CA ASP A 92 -6.31 -10.75 -0.16
C ASP A 92 -7.60 -11.19 0.56
N LEU A 93 -8.61 -11.51 -0.24
CA LEU A 93 -9.93 -11.96 0.20
C LEU A 93 -9.88 -13.39 0.77
N ASP A 94 -8.93 -14.22 0.36
CA ASP A 94 -8.80 -15.59 0.86
C ASP A 94 -8.32 -15.59 2.32
N LYS A 95 -7.67 -14.51 2.76
CA LYS A 95 -7.26 -14.27 4.16
C LYS A 95 -8.35 -13.64 5.02
N MET A 96 -9.54 -13.37 4.47
CA MET A 96 -10.64 -12.78 5.21
C MET A 96 -11.67 -13.82 5.63
N GLU A 97 -12.08 -13.77 6.90
CA GLU A 97 -13.06 -14.71 7.46
C GLU A 97 -14.49 -14.14 7.47
N GLY A 98 -15.44 -15.00 7.10
CA GLY A 98 -16.88 -14.73 7.18
C GLY A 98 -17.52 -14.42 5.82
N VAL A 99 -18.84 -14.24 5.83
CA VAL A 99 -19.64 -14.01 4.60
C VAL A 99 -19.63 -12.55 4.16
N PHE A 100 -19.35 -11.62 5.10
CA PHE A 100 -19.37 -10.19 4.85
C PHE A 100 -18.02 -9.56 5.20
N LEU A 101 -17.57 -8.65 4.34
CA LEU A 101 -16.37 -7.85 4.59
C LEU A 101 -16.58 -6.94 5.81
N LYS A 102 -15.58 -6.90 6.68
CA LYS A 102 -15.56 -6.01 7.84
C LYS A 102 -14.73 -4.78 7.50
N ARG A 103 -15.26 -3.62 7.85
CA ARG A 103 -14.50 -2.37 7.68
C ARG A 103 -13.24 -2.35 8.52
N GLY A 104 -12.18 -1.72 8.02
CA GLY A 104 -10.89 -1.63 8.69
C GLY A 104 -10.14 -2.97 8.79
N GLN A 105 -10.56 -3.97 8.02
CA GLN A 105 -9.83 -5.21 7.85
C GLN A 105 -8.92 -5.08 6.62
N TYR A 106 -7.60 -5.08 6.85
CA TYR A 106 -6.60 -5.02 5.78
C TYR A 106 -5.74 -6.28 5.83
N THR A 107 -5.44 -6.85 4.66
CA THR A 107 -4.63 -8.07 4.53
C THR A 107 -3.48 -7.80 3.56
N PHE A 108 -2.33 -8.43 3.80
CA PHE A 108 -1.20 -8.33 2.89
C PHE A 108 -1.43 -9.23 1.65
N PRO A 109 -1.23 -8.74 0.42
CA PRO A 109 -1.60 -9.48 -0.81
C PRO A 109 -0.70 -10.66 -1.15
N LEU A 110 0.53 -10.68 -0.65
CA LEU A 110 1.48 -11.76 -0.90
C LEU A 110 1.52 -12.75 0.26
N ASP A 111 1.93 -13.97 -0.01
CA ASP A 111 2.27 -14.95 1.01
C ASP A 111 3.74 -14.77 1.42
N GLU A 112 3.97 -14.27 2.64
CA GLU A 112 5.31 -13.99 3.17
C GLU A 112 6.07 -15.27 3.58
N GLU A 113 5.38 -16.41 3.68
CA GLU A 113 6.00 -17.70 4.02
C GLU A 113 6.36 -18.51 2.77
N LYS A 114 5.77 -18.18 1.62
CA LYS A 114 6.04 -18.85 0.35
C LYS A 114 7.44 -18.54 -0.15
N LYS A 115 8.22 -19.60 -0.34
CA LYS A 115 9.55 -19.51 -0.95
C LYS A 115 9.50 -19.59 -2.46
N TRP A 116 10.39 -18.87 -3.11
CA TRP A 116 10.54 -18.86 -4.56
C TRP A 116 11.93 -19.28 -4.98
N ALA A 117 12.01 -20.15 -5.99
CA ALA A 117 13.27 -20.49 -6.66
C ALA A 117 13.74 -19.31 -7.51
N PHE A 118 14.51 -18.41 -6.90
CA PHE A 118 15.08 -17.24 -7.56
C PHE A 118 16.27 -17.63 -8.42
N LYS A 119 16.30 -17.10 -9.64
CA LYS A 119 17.43 -17.19 -10.56
C LYS A 119 17.90 -15.79 -10.97
N PRO A 120 19.17 -15.43 -10.68
CA PRO A 120 19.69 -14.12 -11.03
C PRO A 120 19.80 -13.94 -12.55
N ILE A 121 19.48 -12.73 -13.03
CA ILE A 121 19.66 -12.30 -14.42
C ILE A 121 20.76 -11.23 -14.50
N ALA A 122 20.73 -10.25 -13.59
CA ALA A 122 21.77 -9.24 -13.48
C ALA A 122 23.02 -9.79 -12.78
N GLN A 123 24.17 -9.15 -13.01
CA GLN A 123 25.45 -9.49 -12.43
C GLN A 123 26.03 -8.34 -11.61
N VAL A 124 26.94 -8.66 -10.70
CA VAL A 124 27.67 -7.63 -9.95
C VAL A 124 28.46 -6.75 -10.92
N GLY A 125 28.27 -5.44 -10.82
CA GLY A 125 28.90 -4.45 -11.69
C GLY A 125 28.01 -3.93 -12.81
N ASP A 126 26.89 -4.60 -13.10
CA ASP A 126 25.92 -4.15 -14.11
C ASP A 126 25.33 -2.79 -13.76
N ASN A 127 25.07 -1.98 -14.78
CA ASN A 127 24.29 -0.77 -14.65
C ASN A 127 22.81 -1.08 -14.83
N VAL A 128 21.97 -0.62 -13.92
CA VAL A 128 20.53 -0.85 -13.90
C VAL A 128 19.77 0.42 -13.58
N SER A 129 18.52 0.49 -14.01
CA SER A 129 17.57 1.56 -13.69
C SER A 129 16.22 0.96 -13.31
N GLY A 130 15.26 1.77 -12.84
CA GLY A 130 13.89 1.29 -12.59
C GLY A 130 13.33 0.46 -13.75
N GLY A 131 12.78 -0.72 -13.43
CA GLY A 131 12.27 -1.69 -14.41
C GLY A 131 13.31 -2.65 -15.00
N SER A 132 14.61 -2.45 -14.79
CA SER A 132 15.64 -3.43 -15.18
C SER A 132 15.43 -4.75 -14.44
N TRP A 133 15.65 -5.87 -15.12
CA TRP A 133 15.47 -7.20 -14.55
C TRP A 133 16.68 -7.60 -13.69
N LEU A 134 16.42 -7.87 -12.42
CA LEU A 134 17.42 -8.36 -11.46
C LEU A 134 17.50 -9.88 -11.50
N GLY A 135 16.35 -10.54 -11.63
CA GLY A 135 16.26 -11.99 -11.72
C GLY A 135 14.86 -12.44 -12.11
N GLU A 136 14.61 -13.73 -11.98
CA GLU A 136 13.33 -14.33 -12.27
C GLU A 136 12.98 -15.43 -11.26
N VAL A 137 11.69 -15.67 -11.10
CA VAL A 137 11.12 -16.85 -10.43
C VAL A 137 10.10 -17.48 -11.38
N ASP A 138 9.75 -18.74 -11.17
CA ASP A 138 8.62 -19.36 -11.86
C ASP A 138 7.34 -19.15 -11.06
N GLU A 139 6.37 -18.44 -11.64
CA GLU A 139 5.04 -18.27 -11.07
C GLU A 139 4.02 -18.90 -12.02
N ASN A 140 3.42 -20.02 -11.61
CA ASN A 140 2.43 -20.75 -12.40
C ASN A 140 2.92 -21.08 -13.82
N PHE A 141 4.15 -21.60 -13.94
CA PHE A 141 4.81 -21.94 -15.21
C PHE A 141 5.11 -20.73 -16.11
N GLN A 142 5.02 -19.52 -15.57
CA GLN A 142 5.39 -18.29 -16.25
C GLN A 142 6.63 -17.69 -15.56
N PRO A 143 7.70 -17.36 -16.30
CA PRO A 143 8.83 -16.62 -15.72
C PRO A 143 8.38 -15.22 -15.30
N HIS A 144 8.32 -14.98 -14.00
CA HIS A 144 8.05 -13.68 -13.39
C HIS A 144 9.36 -12.95 -13.16
N LYS A 145 9.51 -11.75 -13.74
CA LYS A 145 10.74 -10.94 -13.61
C LYS A 145 10.72 -10.11 -12.33
N ILE A 146 11.75 -10.26 -11.52
CA ILE A 146 12.01 -9.38 -10.39
C ILE A 146 12.76 -8.16 -10.91
N MET A 147 12.19 -6.97 -10.70
CA MET A 147 12.69 -5.73 -11.28
C MET A 147 13.27 -4.80 -10.23
N VAL A 148 14.17 -3.91 -10.67
CA VAL A 148 14.50 -2.72 -9.89
C VAL A 148 13.24 -1.87 -9.70
N PRO A 149 12.92 -1.42 -8.47
CA PRO A 149 11.72 -0.61 -8.22
C PRO A 149 11.62 0.60 -9.15
N PHE A 150 10.43 0.85 -9.71
CA PHE A 150 10.21 1.93 -10.68
C PHE A 150 10.48 3.33 -10.15
N VAL A 151 10.41 3.52 -8.82
CA VAL A 151 10.72 4.78 -8.14
C VAL A 151 12.22 5.15 -8.23
N MET A 152 13.09 4.19 -8.57
CA MET A 152 14.51 4.42 -8.77
C MET A 152 14.78 4.93 -10.19
N THR A 153 14.74 6.26 -10.36
CA THR A 153 14.79 6.93 -11.68
C THR A 153 16.19 7.25 -12.19
N SER A 154 17.24 7.02 -11.39
CA SER A 154 18.64 7.20 -11.80
C SER A 154 19.26 5.90 -12.32
N GLU A 155 20.52 5.97 -12.76
CA GLU A 155 21.33 4.79 -13.06
C GLU A 155 22.08 4.34 -11.79
N TYR A 156 22.07 3.04 -11.53
CA TYR A 156 22.69 2.43 -10.36
C TYR A 156 23.60 1.29 -10.78
N LYS A 157 24.59 0.97 -9.95
CA LYS A 157 25.48 -0.18 -10.16
C LYS A 157 25.15 -1.29 -9.18
N VAL A 158 24.96 -2.52 -9.69
CA VAL A 158 24.70 -3.69 -8.86
C VAL A 158 25.93 -4.00 -8.01
N LYS A 159 25.81 -3.82 -6.70
CA LYS A 159 26.89 -4.11 -5.75
C LYS A 159 26.98 -5.60 -5.40
N SER A 160 25.83 -6.25 -5.29
CA SER A 160 25.70 -7.66 -4.92
C SER A 160 24.37 -8.18 -5.46
N ILE A 161 24.32 -9.48 -5.77
CA ILE A 161 23.10 -10.18 -6.11
C ILE A 161 23.06 -11.52 -5.36
N ALA A 162 21.87 -11.91 -4.91
CA ALA A 162 21.69 -13.22 -4.28
C ALA A 162 21.95 -14.33 -5.30
N PRO A 163 22.62 -15.44 -4.92
CA PRO A 163 22.79 -16.57 -5.82
C PRO A 163 21.46 -17.26 -6.12
N GLU A 164 21.44 -18.13 -7.12
CA GLU A 164 20.28 -18.99 -7.39
C GLU A 164 19.93 -19.82 -6.15
N GLY A 165 18.66 -19.89 -5.78
CA GLY A 165 18.21 -20.59 -4.58
C GLY A 165 16.77 -20.27 -4.18
N GLU A 166 16.33 -20.87 -3.07
CA GLU A 166 15.01 -20.62 -2.49
C GLU A 166 15.06 -19.50 -1.46
N TYR A 167 14.26 -18.46 -1.68
CA TYR A 167 14.13 -17.30 -0.80
C TYR A 167 12.68 -17.09 -0.40
#